data_AF-A0A961QRV2-F1
#
_entry.id   AF-A0A961QRV2-F1
#
_cell.length_a   1.000
_cell.length_b   1.000
_cell.length_c   1.000
_cell.angle_alpha   90.00
_cell.angle_beta   90.00
_cell.angle_gamma   90.00
#
_symmetry.space_group_name_H-M   'P 1'
#
loop_
_entity.id
_entity.type
_entity.pdbx_description
1 polymer ?
#
loop_
_entity_poly.entity_id
_entity_poly.type
_entity_poly.pdbx_seq_one_letter_code
_entity_poly.pdbx_strand_id
1 'polypeptide(L)' 'GAPDQSLYDIAEELMGGSGDAMSADPLLKHIATRVTDEGLIIEVFDIPGSPLFDGNTADTNPILVRLLHMIGRV' A
#
# COMPACT_ATOMS: atom_id res chain seq x y z
N GLY A 1 -12.46 6.36 20.83
CA GLY A 1 -12.83 5.39 19.79
C GLY A 1 -12.07 4.12 20.06
N ALA A 2 -12.62 2.96 19.72
CA ALA A 2 -11.89 1.70 19.86
C ALA A 2 -10.62 1.74 18.96
N PRO A 3 -9.47 1.18 19.41
CA PRO A 3 -8.22 1.17 18.65
C PRO A 3 -8.37 0.60 17.23
N ASP A 4 -9.31 -0.32 17.04
CA ASP A 4 -9.60 -0.93 15.75
C ASP A 4 -10.10 0.11 14.73
N GLN A 5 -10.90 1.09 15.16
CA GLN A 5 -11.46 2.10 14.26
C GLN A 5 -10.33 2.91 13.58
N SER A 6 -9.26 3.25 14.31
CA SER A 6 -8.13 3.95 13.71
C SER A 6 -7.33 3.11 12.72
N LEU A 7 -7.29 1.78 12.88
CA LEU A 7 -6.60 0.91 11.93
C LEU A 7 -7.40 0.75 10.64
N TYR A 8 -8.73 0.69 10.73
CA TYR A 8 -9.60 0.71 9.55
C TYR A 8 -9.48 2.03 8.80
N ASP A 9 -9.41 3.17 9.50
CA ASP A 9 -9.26 4.48 8.86
C ASP A 9 -7.93 4.58 8.09
N ILE A 10 -6.82 4.09 8.66
CA ILE A 10 -5.51 4.00 7.99
C ILE A 10 -5.57 3.08 6.77
N ALA A 11 -6.22 1.91 6.89
CA ALA A 11 -6.37 0.97 5.78
C ALA A 11 -7.18 1.58 4.62
N GLU A 12 -8.26 2.30 4.93
CA GLU A 12 -9.07 3.01 3.94
C GLU A 12 -8.28 4.14 3.26
N GLU A 13 -7.50 4.92 4.01
CA GLU A 13 -6.65 5.97 3.45
C GLU A 13 -5.59 5.40 2.50
N LEU A 14 -4.94 4.29 2.90
CA LEU A 14 -3.98 3.57 2.06
C LEU A 14 -4.63 2.95 0.81
N MET A 15 -5.91 2.56 0.85
CA MET A 15 -6.62 2.02 -0.33
C MET A 15 -7.25 3.10 -1.22
N GLY A 16 -7.11 4.39 -0.88
CA GLY A 16 -7.60 5.52 -1.71
C GLY A 16 -8.99 6.05 -1.32
N GLY A 17 -9.40 5.88 -0.06
CA GLY A 17 -10.73 6.21 0.45
C GLY A 17 -11.04 7.71 0.60
N SER A 18 -11.59 8.31 -0.45
CA SER A 18 -12.82 9.14 -0.43
C SER A 18 -13.09 9.78 -1.81
N GLY A 19 -13.75 9.04 -2.70
CA GLY A 19 -14.56 9.66 -3.77
C GLY A 19 -14.02 9.65 -5.21
N ASP A 20 -12.79 9.19 -5.47
CA ASP A 20 -12.27 9.12 -6.86
C ASP A 20 -11.75 7.71 -7.22
N ALA A 21 -12.63 6.72 -7.10
CA ALA A 21 -12.37 5.32 -7.47
C ALA A 21 -12.02 5.13 -8.97
N MET A 22 -12.14 6.17 -9.79
CA MET A 22 -11.75 6.15 -11.20
C MET A 22 -10.24 6.40 -11.42
N SER A 23 -9.51 6.87 -10.40
CA SER A 23 -8.10 7.26 -10.51
C SER A 23 -7.20 6.77 -9.38
N ALA A 24 -7.49 5.60 -8.77
CA ALA A 24 -6.59 5.00 -7.79
C ALA A 24 -5.14 4.99 -8.32
N ASP A 25 -4.21 5.61 -7.59
CA ASP A 25 -2.80 5.75 -8.03
C ASP A 25 -2.31 4.34 -8.44
N PRO A 26 -1.70 4.16 -9.63
CA PRO A 26 -1.18 2.87 -10.07
C PRO A 26 -0.32 2.15 -9.02
N LEU A 27 0.33 2.91 -8.13
CA LEU A 27 1.08 2.39 -6.98
C LEU A 27 0.22 1.55 -6.01
N LEU A 28 -1.05 1.91 -5.82
CA LEU A 28 -1.96 1.20 -4.91
C LEU A 28 -2.25 -0.23 -5.35
N LYS A 29 -2.03 -0.55 -6.62
CA LYS A 29 -2.18 -1.92 -7.14
C LYS A 29 -1.14 -2.91 -6.60
N HIS A 30 -0.08 -2.39 -5.99
CA HIS A 30 1.01 -3.18 -5.41
C HIS A 30 0.81 -3.53 -3.94
N ILE A 31 -0.28 -3.06 -3.32
CA ILE A 31 -0.52 -3.29 -1.90
C ILE A 31 -1.86 -3.96 -1.63
N ALA A 32 -1.87 -4.75 -0.57
CA ALA A 32 -3.08 -5.23 0.07
C ALA A 32 -2.99 -4.94 1.56
N THR A 33 -4.09 -4.47 2.14
CA THR A 33 -4.17 -4.17 3.57
C THR A 33 -5.14 -5.10 4.27
N ARG A 34 -4.77 -5.59 5.45
CA ARG A 34 -5.64 -6.43 6.28
C ARG A 34 -5.53 -6.02 7.73
N VAL A 35 -6.65 -5.63 8.32
CA VAL A 35 -6.77 -5.46 9.78
C VAL A 35 -6.89 -6.84 10.42
N THR A 36 -6.08 -7.08 11.44
CA THR A 36 -6.09 -8.26 12.30
C THR A 36 -6.30 -7.82 13.76
N ASP A 37 -6.43 -8.78 14.66
CA ASP A 37 -6.44 -8.57 16.12
C ASP A 37 -5.09 -8.09 16.67
N GLU A 38 -3.99 -8.35 15.95
CA GLU A 38 -2.64 -7.92 16.30
C GLU A 38 -2.26 -6.56 15.70
N GLY A 39 -3.00 -6.05 14.71
CA GLY A 39 -2.75 -4.74 14.09
C GLY A 39 -3.14 -4.66 12.61
N LEU A 40 -2.45 -3.79 11.86
CA LEU A 40 -2.62 -3.63 10.42
C LEU A 40 -1.46 -4.31 9.68
N ILE A 41 -1.79 -5.24 8.79
CA ILE A 41 -0.83 -5.84 7.86
C ILE A 41 -0.91 -5.11 6.53
N ILE A 42 0.24 -4.70 6.01
CA ILE A 42 0.40 -4.13 4.66
C ILE A 42 1.30 -5.07 3.87
N GLU A 43 0.72 -5.76 2.90
CA GLU A 43 1.44 -6.61 1.96
C GLU A 43 1.87 -5.76 0.77
N VAL A 44 3.12 -5.90 0.34
CA VAL A 44 3.72 -5.18 -0.80
C VAL A 44 4.24 -6.20 -1.80
N PHE A 45 3.77 -6.16 -3.04
CA PHE A 45 4.06 -7.19 -4.04
C PHE A 45 4.23 -6.65 -5.46
N ASP A 46 4.90 -7.45 -6.28
CA ASP A 46 5.07 -7.19 -7.72
C ASP A 46 3.75 -7.42 -8.47
N ILE A 47 3.53 -6.61 -9.50
CA ILE A 47 2.47 -6.85 -10.48
C ILE A 47 3.08 -7.06 -11.87
N PRO A 48 2.44 -7.87 -12.74
CA PRO A 48 2.94 -8.09 -14.09
C PRO A 48 3.16 -6.77 -14.86
N GLY A 49 4.37 -6.57 -15.37
CA GLY A 49 4.75 -5.36 -16.11
C GLY A 49 5.17 -4.17 -15.26
N SER A 50 5.16 -4.31 -13.93
CA SER A 50 5.62 -3.30 -12.98
C SER A 50 6.26 -4.00 -11.78
N PRO A 51 7.54 -4.42 -11.87
CA PRO A 51 8.23 -5.02 -10.74
C PRO A 51 8.75 -3.95 -9.77
N LEU A 52 8.75 -4.26 -8.48
CA LEU A 52 9.26 -3.41 -7.40
C LEU A 52 10.79 -3.49 -7.27
N PHE A 53 11.40 -4.56 -7.78
CA PHE A 53 12.84 -4.81 -7.77
C PHE A 53 13.36 -5.06 -9.18
N ASP A 54 14.67 -4.84 -9.36
CA ASP A 54 15.33 -5.07 -10.63
C ASP A 54 15.68 -6.56 -10.82
N GLY A 55 14.79 -7.26 -11.54
CA GLY A 55 14.97 -8.67 -11.86
C GLY A 55 15.01 -9.54 -10.59
N ASN A 56 16.10 -10.31 -10.41
CA ASN A 56 16.28 -11.19 -9.26
C ASN A 56 17.31 -10.65 -8.26
N THR A 57 17.43 -9.32 -8.19
CA THR A 57 18.35 -8.61 -7.29
C THR A 57 17.59 -8.00 -6.11
N ALA A 58 18.32 -7.47 -5.14
CA ALA A 58 17.76 -6.65 -4.07
C ALA A 58 17.73 -5.14 -4.44
N ASP A 59 18.11 -4.78 -5.67
CA ASP A 59 18.10 -3.41 -6.12
C ASP A 59 16.65 -2.98 -6.37
N THR A 60 16.27 -1.87 -5.76
CA THR A 60 14.89 -1.39 -5.77
C THR A 60 14.61 -0.60 -7.04
N ASN A 61 13.49 -0.87 -7.69
CA ASN A 61 12.97 0.01 -8.73
C ASN A 61 12.44 1.31 -8.09
N PRO A 62 12.55 2.48 -8.75
CA PRO A 62 12.01 3.74 -8.24
C PRO A 62 10.54 3.69 -7.77
N ILE A 63 9.75 2.78 -8.35
CA ILE A 63 8.37 2.57 -7.95
C ILE A 63 8.22 2.12 -6.49
N LEU A 64 9.11 1.26 -5.98
CA LEU A 64 9.09 0.79 -4.59
C LEU A 64 9.39 1.95 -3.64
N VAL A 65 10.37 2.78 -3.96
CA VAL A 65 10.70 3.97 -3.15
C VAL A 65 9.52 4.94 -3.08
N ARG A 66 8.82 5.13 -4.21
CA ARG A 66 7.62 5.99 -4.25
C ARG A 66 6.47 5.40 -3.43
N LEU A 67 6.28 4.08 -3.50
CA LEU A 67 5.29 3.33 -2.73
C LEU A 67 5.55 3.44 -1.21
N LEU A 68 6.78 3.24 -0.77
CA LEU A 68 7.15 3.35 0.65
C LEU A 68 6.98 4.77 1.19
N HIS A 69 7.30 5.79 0.40
CA HIS A 69 7.04 7.18 0.79
C HIS A 69 5.55 7.49 0.93
N MET A 70 4.69 6.88 0.12
CA MET A 70 3.25 7.04 0.25
C MET A 70 2.74 6.33 1.51
N ILE A 71 3.20 5.11 1.78
CA ILE A 71 2.81 4.37 2.99
C ILE A 71 3.22 5.14 4.25
N GLY A 72 4.45 5.66 4.30
CA GLY A 72 4.96 6.38 5.48
C GLY A 72 4.38 7.78 5.72
N ARG A 73 3.45 8.24 4.88
CA ARG A 73 2.75 9.54 5.06
C ARG A 73 1.45 9.43 5.85
N VAL A 74 0.86 8.24 5.86
CA VAL A 74 -0.33 7.90 6.64
C VAL A 74 0.08 7.63 8.08
#